data_AF-A0A947ELV9-F1
#
_entry.id   AF-A0A947ELV9-F1
#
_cell.length_a   1.000
_cell.length_b   1.000
_cell.length_c   1.000
_cell.angle_alpha   90.00
_cell.angle_beta   90.00
_cell.angle_gamma   90.00
#
_symmetry.space_group_name_H-M   'P 1'
#
loop_
_entity.id
_entity.type
_entity.pdbx_description
1 polymer ?
#
loop_
_entity_poly.entity_id
_entity_poly.type
_entity_poly.pdbx_seq_one_letter_code
_entity_poly.pdbx_strand_id
1 'polypeptide(L)'
;MRNTKIEDKYLKAKTQVDRLRGFYIHVIIYVVVNIVITSLKINRNLNNGESFEQALFDAGTFIVWGLWGIGLGLHAFSVFGLPLILGKNWEEEKIKEFMNEEQSQDWK
;
A
#
# COMPACT_ATOMS: atom_id res chain seq x y z
N MET A 1 9.48 -29.03 20.42
CA MET A 1 9.79 -27.69 20.99
C MET A 1 10.80 -26.87 20.18
N ARG A 2 11.85 -27.43 19.55
CA ARG A 2 12.79 -26.64 18.72
C ARG A 2 12.20 -26.25 17.35
N ASN A 3 11.40 -27.14 16.75
CA ASN A 3 10.75 -26.90 15.45
C ASN A 3 9.74 -25.75 15.52
N THR A 4 8.90 -25.73 16.57
CA THR A 4 7.88 -24.70 16.77
C THR A 4 8.46 -23.28 16.84
N LYS A 5 9.59 -23.10 17.53
CA LYS A 5 10.27 -21.78 17.59
C LYS A 5 10.86 -21.32 16.26
N ILE A 6 11.22 -22.24 15.37
CA ILE A 6 11.75 -21.92 14.03
C ILE A 6 10.58 -21.58 13.10
N GLU A 7 9.51 -22.36 13.16
CA GLU A 7 8.25 -22.12 12.45
C GLU A 7 7.65 -20.76 12.83
N ASP A 8 7.60 -20.41 14.12
CA ASP A 8 7.10 -19.11 14.61
C ASP A 8 7.93 -17.94 14.06
N LYS A 9 9.26 -18.07 14.04
CA LYS A 9 10.15 -17.03 13.51
C LYS A 9 10.01 -16.88 12.01
N TYR A 10 9.89 -18.00 11.30
CA TYR A 10 9.69 -18.02 9.85
C TYR A 10 8.35 -17.36 9.49
N LEU A 11 7.28 -17.69 10.21
CA LEU A 11 5.96 -17.14 9.96
C LEU A 11 5.93 -15.63 10.20
N LYS A 12 6.54 -15.14 11.29
CA LYS A 12 6.69 -13.70 11.54
C LYS A 12 7.43 -13.00 10.39
N ALA A 13 8.54 -13.55 9.95
CA ALA A 13 9.30 -12.99 8.82
C ALA A 13 8.47 -12.99 7.52
N LYS A 14 7.74 -14.07 7.25
CA LYS A 14 6.86 -14.18 6.08
C LYS A 14 5.76 -13.12 6.11
N THR A 15 5.05 -12.95 7.23
CA THR A 15 4.01 -11.91 7.35
C THR A 15 4.56 -10.51 7.13
N GLN A 16 5.75 -10.20 7.62
CA GLN A 16 6.40 -8.91 7.37
C GLN A 16 6.73 -8.70 5.88
N VAL A 17 7.25 -9.73 5.22
CA VAL A 17 7.53 -9.71 3.78
C VAL A 17 6.24 -9.53 2.96
N ASP A 18 5.17 -10.23 3.32
CA ASP A 18 3.89 -10.15 2.60
C ASP A 18 3.25 -8.76 2.74
N ARG A 19 3.31 -8.15 3.93
CA ARG A 19 2.88 -6.76 4.15
C ARG A 19 3.69 -5.77 3.31
N LEU A 20 5.01 -5.93 3.28
CA LEU A 20 5.91 -5.08 2.51
C LEU A 20 5.65 -5.21 1.00
N ARG A 21 5.44 -6.45 0.52
CA ARG A 21 5.07 -6.74 -0.86
C ARG A 21 3.75 -6.07 -1.23
N GLY A 22 2.73 -6.17 -0.36
CA GLY A 22 1.43 -5.52 -0.56
C GLY A 22 1.56 -3.99 -0.68
N PHE A 23 2.38 -3.38 0.18
CA PHE A 23 2.67 -1.96 0.09
C PHE A 23 3.35 -1.57 -1.23
N TYR A 24 4.39 -2.28 -1.65
CA TYR A 24 5.08 -1.99 -2.92
C TYR A 24 4.16 -2.14 -4.14
N ILE A 25 3.29 -3.16 -4.15
CA ILE A 25 2.28 -3.30 -5.20
C ILE A 25 1.36 -2.09 -5.22
N HIS A 26 0.89 -1.61 -4.05
CA HIS A 26 0.05 -0.42 -3.97
C HIS A 26 0.77 0.83 -4.50
N VAL A 27 2.05 1.03 -4.14
CA VAL A 27 2.88 2.12 -4.67
C VAL A 27 3.01 2.04 -6.19
N ILE A 28 3.31 0.87 -6.74
CA ILE A 28 3.46 0.67 -8.19
C ILE A 28 2.16 0.99 -8.91
N ILE A 29 1.04 0.44 -8.43
CA ILE A 29 -0.28 0.71 -9.01
C ILE A 29 -0.60 2.20 -8.94
N TYR A 30 -0.37 2.83 -7.78
CA TYR A 30 -0.56 4.27 -7.60
C TYR A 30 0.22 5.08 -8.64
N VAL A 31 1.52 4.80 -8.82
CA VAL A 31 2.37 5.52 -9.78
C VAL A 31 1.91 5.28 -11.21
N VAL A 32 1.70 4.02 -11.61
CA VAL A 32 1.33 3.67 -12.99
C VAL A 32 -0.01 4.29 -13.37
N VAL A 33 -1.03 4.15 -12.53
CA VAL A 33 -2.38 4.68 -12.79
C VAL A 33 -2.34 6.21 -12.89
N ASN A 34 -1.66 6.88 -11.97
CA ASN A 34 -1.56 8.34 -11.99
C ASN A 34 -0.80 8.86 -13.23
N ILE A 35 0.27 8.18 -13.66
CA ILE A 35 0.98 8.52 -14.91
C ILE A 35 0.06 8.39 -16.11
N VAL A 36 -0.70 7.30 -16.21
CA VAL A 36 -1.63 7.08 -17.34
C VAL A 36 -2.70 8.15 -17.37
N ILE A 37 -3.36 8.44 -16.24
CA ILE A 37 -4.41 9.48 -16.15
C ILE A 37 -3.83 10.85 -16.53
N THR A 38 -2.67 11.19 -16.00
CA THR A 38 -2.01 12.48 -16.26
C THR A 38 -1.63 12.61 -17.74
N SER A 39 -1.08 11.55 -18.35
CA SER A 39 -0.71 11.54 -19.77
C SER A 39 -1.92 11.70 -20.69
N LEU A 40 -3.03 11.00 -20.40
CA LEU A 40 -4.27 11.13 -21.15
C LEU A 40 -4.86 12.55 -21.06
N LYS A 41 -4.80 13.13 -19.86
CA LYS A 41 -5.29 14.49 -19.61
C LYS A 41 -4.46 15.54 -20.32
N ILE A 42 -3.13 15.45 -20.26
CA ILE A 42 -2.22 16.34 -20.98
C ILE A 42 -2.50 16.27 -22.49
N ASN A 43 -2.60 15.07 -23.05
CA ASN A 43 -2.87 14.88 -24.47
C ASN A 43 -4.20 15.52 -24.90
N ARG A 44 -5.24 15.40 -24.06
CA ARG A 44 -6.54 16.03 -24.29
C ARG A 44 -6.46 17.56 -24.23
N ASN A 45 -5.77 18.11 -23.24
CA ASN A 45 -5.66 19.55 -23.05
C ASN A 45 -4.84 20.22 -24.17
N LEU A 46 -3.75 19.59 -24.60
CA LEU A 46 -2.97 20.05 -25.76
C LEU A 46 -3.81 20.07 -27.04
N ASN A 47 -4.64 19.05 -27.28
CA ASN A 47 -5.55 19.01 -28.43
C ASN A 47 -6.64 20.10 -28.36
N ASN A 48 -6.99 20.59 -27.17
CA ASN A 48 -7.92 21.70 -26.98
C ASN A 48 -7.24 23.08 -27.10
N GLY A 49 -5.93 23.13 -27.37
CA GLY A 49 -5.17 24.37 -27.54
C GLY A 49 -4.56 24.93 -26.26
N GLU A 50 -4.59 24.21 -25.14
CA GLU A 50 -3.90 24.62 -23.91
C GLU A 50 -2.38 24.45 -24.05
N SER A 51 -1.60 25.26 -23.32
CA SER A 51 -0.15 25.08 -23.25
C SER A 51 0.22 23.86 -22.41
N PHE A 52 1.38 23.28 -22.67
CA PHE A 52 1.89 22.15 -21.87
C PHE A 52 2.03 22.49 -20.38
N GLU A 53 2.41 23.72 -20.03
CA GLU A 53 2.49 24.16 -18.64
C GLU A 53 1.10 24.22 -17.97
N GLN A 54 0.08 24.71 -18.67
CA GLN A 54 -1.29 24.75 -18.14
C GLN A 54 -1.84 23.33 -17.94
N ALA A 55 -1.57 22.44 -18.89
CA ALA A 55 -1.99 21.05 -18.81
C ALA A 55 -1.26 20.25 -17.71
N LEU A 56 0.01 20.56 -17.44
CA LEU A 56 0.81 19.92 -16.39
C LEU A 56 0.48 20.44 -14.99
N PHE A 57 0.35 21.77 -14.84
CA PHE A 57 0.11 22.40 -13.54
C PHE A 57 -1.38 22.53 -13.19
N ASP A 58 -2.25 21.81 -13.89
CA ASP A 58 -3.67 21.81 -13.58
C ASP A 58 -3.94 21.31 -12.15
N ALA A 59 -4.67 22.12 -11.37
CA ALA A 59 -5.00 21.83 -9.99
C ALA A 59 -5.73 20.49 -9.84
N GLY A 60 -6.52 20.09 -10.85
CA GLY A 60 -7.20 18.80 -10.86
C GLY A 60 -6.24 17.60 -10.89
N THR A 61 -5.05 17.74 -11.49
CA THR A 61 -4.03 16.67 -11.49
C THR A 61 -3.45 16.52 -10.08
N PHE A 62 -3.10 17.63 -9.41
CA PHE A 62 -2.59 17.58 -8.04
C PHE A 62 -3.62 17.05 -7.04
N ILE A 63 -4.91 17.35 -7.23
CA ILE A 63 -5.99 16.81 -6.38
C ILE A 63 -6.08 15.28 -6.50
N VAL A 64 -6.03 14.73 -7.72
CA VAL A 64 -6.10 13.28 -7.94
C VAL A 64 -4.90 12.57 -7.28
N TRP A 65 -3.70 13.08 -7.53
CA TRP A 65 -2.48 12.54 -6.93
C TRP A 65 -2.49 12.67 -5.41
N GLY A 66 -2.94 13.81 -4.89
CA GLY A 66 -2.99 14.11 -3.46
C GLY A 66 -3.97 13.23 -2.70
N LEU A 67 -5.23 13.14 -3.16
CA LEU A 67 -6.26 12.34 -2.49
C LEU A 67 -5.89 10.86 -2.40
N TRP A 68 -5.38 10.28 -3.50
CA TRP A 68 -4.90 8.90 -3.49
C TRP A 68 -3.58 8.75 -2.72
N GLY A 69 -2.74 9.79 -2.72
CA GLY A 69 -1.52 9.86 -1.94
C GLY A 69 -1.77 9.77 -0.43
N ILE A 70 -2.89 10.31 0.06
CA ILE A 70 -3.31 10.14 1.46
C ILE A 70 -3.58 8.66 1.76
N GLY A 71 -4.32 7.95 0.89
CA GLY A 71 -4.56 6.52 1.03
C GLY A 71 -3.27 5.71 1.02
N LEU A 72 -2.32 6.06 0.15
CA LEU A 72 -0.99 5.47 0.13
C LEU A 72 -0.21 5.74 1.43
N GLY A 73 -0.28 6.96 1.95
CA GLY A 73 0.33 7.36 3.21
C GLY A 73 -0.25 6.62 4.41
N LEU A 74 -1.56 6.39 4.45
CA LEU A 74 -2.20 5.56 5.48
C LEU A 74 -1.75 4.09 5.41
N HIS A 75 -1.59 3.54 4.20
CA HIS A 75 -1.03 2.19 4.04
C HIS A 75 0.45 2.13 4.44
N ALA A 76 1.24 3.15 4.11
CA ALA A 76 2.62 3.25 4.59
C ALA A 76 2.67 3.30 6.13
N PHE A 77 1.80 4.09 6.75
CA PHE A 77 1.70 4.17 8.20
C PHE A 77 1.29 2.84 8.83
N SER A 78 0.38 2.08 8.22
CA SER A 78 -0.02 0.78 8.77
C SER A 78 1.11 -0.26 8.68
N VAL A 79 1.94 -0.21 7.64
CA VAL A 79 3.06 -1.15 7.43
C VAL A 79 4.29 -0.77 8.25
N PHE A 80 4.65 0.51 8.30
CA PHE A 80 5.90 0.96 8.94
C PHE A 80 5.68 1.66 10.29
N GLY A 81 4.57 2.38 10.47
CA GLY A 81 4.31 3.20 11.65
C GLY A 81 3.70 2.43 12.82
N LEU A 82 2.67 1.60 12.58
CA LEU A 82 2.02 0.83 13.63
C LEU A 82 2.97 -0.08 14.43
N PRO A 83 3.92 -0.82 13.80
CA PRO A 83 4.89 -1.64 14.55
C PRO A 83 5.80 -0.81 15.47
N LEU A 84 6.13 0.43 15.08
CA LEU A 84 6.95 1.33 15.89
C LEU A 84 6.20 1.89 17.10
N ILE A 85 4.90 2.16 16.95
CA ILE A 85 4.08 2.80 18.00
C ILE A 85 3.50 1.77 18.98
N LEU A 86 2.97 0.65 18.47
CA LEU A 86 2.27 -0.36 19.28
C LEU A 86 3.20 -1.45 19.82
N GLY A 87 4.41 -1.58 19.24
CA GLY A 87 5.43 -2.51 19.70
C GLY A 87 5.17 -3.97 19.32
N LYS A 88 6.16 -4.83 19.63
CA LYS A 88 6.18 -6.25 19.23
C LYS A 88 5.04 -7.09 19.79
N ASN A 89 4.53 -6.77 20.99
CA ASN A 89 3.46 -7.57 21.61
C ASN A 89 2.17 -7.51 20.79
N TRP A 90 1.80 -6.31 20.33
CA TRP A 90 0.63 -6.12 19.47
C TRP A 90 0.80 -6.83 18.11
N GLU A 91 2.00 -6.80 17.53
CA GLU A 91 2.28 -7.50 16.28
C GLU A 91 2.12 -9.03 16.42
N GLU A 92 2.57 -9.59 17.56
CA GLU A 92 2.42 -11.01 17.86
C GLU A 92 0.96 -11.43 18.08
N GLU A 93 0.15 -10.60 18.73
CA GLU A 93 -1.29 -10.82 18.88
C GLU A 93 -2.00 -10.83 17.52
N LYS A 94 -1.68 -9.87 16.64
CA LYS A 94 -2.29 -9.80 15.32
C LYS A 94 -1.92 -10.97 14.42
N ILE A 95 -0.67 -11.44 14.45
CA ILE A 95 -0.28 -12.63 13.69
C ILE A 95 -1.09 -13.85 14.13
N LYS A 96 -1.29 -14.04 15.45
CA LYS A 96 -2.14 -15.12 15.98
C LYS A 96 -3.60 -14.98 15.55
N GLU A 97 -4.14 -13.77 15.55
CA GLU A 97 -5.50 -13.49 15.09
C GLU A 97 -5.67 -13.84 13.62
N PHE A 98 -4.77 -13.38 12.73
CA PHE A 98 -4.81 -13.72 11.30
C PHE A 98 -4.69 -15.22 11.03
N MET A 99 -3.82 -15.94 11.75
CA MET A 99 -3.71 -17.40 11.64
C MET A 99 -5.03 -18.11 12.02
N ASN A 100 -5.68 -17.64 13.09
CA ASN A 100 -6.94 -18.20 13.54
C ASN A 100 -8.07 -17.89 12.56
N GLU A 101 -8.08 -16.69 11.97
CA GLU A 101 -9.05 -16.31 10.92
C GLU A 101 -8.88 -17.14 9.65
N GLU A 102 -7.66 -17.37 9.16
CA GLU A 102 -7.41 -18.26 8.01
C GLU A 102 -7.85 -19.69 8.31
N GLN A 103 -7.48 -20.26 9.45
CA GLN A 103 -7.96 -21.58 9.86
C GLN A 103 -9.49 -21.64 9.96
N SER A 104 -10.13 -20.52 10.35
CA SER A 104 -11.58 -20.40 10.44
C SER A 104 -12.30 -20.25 9.09
N GLN A 105 -11.58 -19.86 8.03
CA GLN A 105 -12.14 -19.75 6.68
C GLN A 105 -11.97 -21.05 5.91
N ASP A 106 -10.90 -21.80 6.16
CA ASP A 106 -10.57 -23.05 5.47
C ASP A 106 -11.46 -24.25 5.87
N TRP A 107 -12.25 -24.15 6.97
CA TRP A 107 -13.22 -25.20 7.38
C TRP A 107 -14.63 -25.02 6.80
N LYS A 108 -14.92 -23.91 6.12
CA LYS A 108 -16.22 -23.65 5.47
C LYS A 108 -16.14 -23.86 3.97
#